data_AF-A0A960FHJ0-F1
#
_entry.id   AF-A0A960FHJ0-F1
#
_cell.length_a   1.000
_cell.length_b   1.000
_cell.length_c   1.000
_cell.angle_alpha   90.00
_cell.angle_beta   90.00
_cell.angle_gamma   90.00
#
_symmetry.space_group_name_H-M   'P 1'
#
loop_
_entity.id
_entity.type
_entity.pdbx_description
1 polymer ?
#
loop_
_entity_poly.entity_id
_entity_poly.type
_entity_poly.pdbx_seq_one_letter_code
_entity_poly.pdbx_strand_id
1 'polypeptide(L)'
;MIESATGHPATDLTGTDHPGPATTADLVRRLRRVEGQVRGVQHMLETERDCRDVLTQLSAARKALDQVGFLLVADRLTECATSSDGGLDDERLAELRQMFLRLT
;
A
#
# COMPACT_ATOMS: atom_id res chain seq x y z
N MET A 1 1.44 27.68 -46.55
CA MET A 1 2.26 26.76 -45.75
C MET A 1 1.44 26.36 -44.55
N ILE A 2 1.24 25.06 -44.40
CA ILE A 2 0.32 24.42 -43.46
C ILE A 2 1.21 23.90 -42.34
N GLU A 3 1.14 24.48 -41.13
CA GLU A 3 1.75 23.87 -39.94
C GLU A 3 0.67 23.13 -39.15
N SER A 4 0.66 21.82 -39.37
CA SER A 4 -0.05 20.86 -38.53
C SER A 4 0.68 20.76 -37.19
N ALA A 5 0.08 21.29 -36.13
CA ALA A 5 0.46 20.97 -34.76
C ALA A 5 -0.67 20.14 -34.14
N THR A 6 -0.45 18.83 -34.11
CA THR A 6 -1.28 17.83 -33.43
C THR A 6 -1.31 18.15 -31.93
N GLY A 7 -2.42 18.70 -31.45
CA GLY A 7 -2.70 18.84 -30.02
C GLY A 7 -2.83 17.45 -29.38
N HIS A 8 -1.85 17.09 -28.55
CA HIS A 8 -2.03 16.00 -27.59
C HIS A 8 -2.99 16.48 -26.49
N PRO A 9 -4.02 15.71 -26.12
CA PRO A 9 -4.79 16.02 -24.92
C PRO A 9 -3.85 15.89 -23.72
N ALA A 10 -3.71 16.97 -22.96
CA ALA A 10 -3.13 16.92 -21.64
C ALA A 10 -4.00 15.99 -20.78
N THR A 11 -3.53 14.77 -20.55
CA THR A 11 -4.12 13.90 -19.54
C THR A 11 -3.93 14.59 -18.21
N ASP A 12 -5.03 15.12 -17.70
CA ASP A 12 -5.16 15.63 -16.34
C ASP A 12 -4.72 14.55 -15.36
N LEU A 13 -3.52 14.72 -14.78
CA LEU A 13 -2.98 13.83 -13.74
C LEU A 13 -3.52 14.20 -12.35
N THR A 14 -4.53 15.06 -12.22
CA THR A 14 -5.19 15.35 -10.94
C THR A 14 -6.31 14.36 -10.63
N GLY A 15 -6.00 13.07 -10.78
CA GLY A 15 -6.80 11.95 -10.27
C GLY A 15 -6.09 11.25 -9.13
N THR A 16 -5.57 11.98 -8.14
CA THR A 16 -5.10 11.32 -6.91
C THR A 16 -6.31 10.90 -6.10
N ASP A 17 -6.83 9.70 -6.39
CA ASP A 17 -7.50 8.81 -5.43
C ASP A 17 -6.50 8.42 -4.32
N HIS A 18 -5.86 9.41 -3.69
CA HIS A 18 -5.11 9.19 -2.47
C HIS A 18 -6.15 9.13 -1.36
N PRO A 19 -6.39 7.97 -0.74
CA PRO A 19 -7.14 7.95 0.49
C PRO A 19 -6.42 8.90 1.45
N GLY A 20 -7.17 9.84 2.02
CA GLY A 20 -6.66 10.69 3.10
C GLY A 20 -6.03 9.85 4.23
N PRO A 21 -5.32 10.48 5.19
CA PRO A 21 -4.50 9.78 6.17
C PRO A 21 -5.27 8.60 6.77
N ALA A 22 -4.73 7.39 6.56
CA ALA A 22 -5.40 6.17 6.98
C ALA A 22 -5.44 6.20 8.50
N THR A 23 -6.63 6.38 9.08
CA THR A 23 -6.74 6.46 10.52
C THR A 23 -6.25 5.15 11.14
N THR A 24 -5.70 5.19 12.36
CA THR A 24 -5.32 3.97 13.10
C THR A 24 -6.46 2.94 13.10
N ALA A 25 -7.71 3.40 13.19
CA ALA A 25 -8.88 2.56 13.13
C ALA A 25 -9.04 1.86 11.75
N ASP A 26 -8.71 2.52 10.64
CA ASP A 26 -8.74 1.94 9.30
C ASP A 26 -7.68 0.85 9.13
N LEU A 27 -6.45 1.11 9.58
CA LEU A 27 -5.36 0.14 9.54
C LEU A 27 -5.72 -1.10 10.37
N VAL A 28 -6.24 -0.92 11.58
CA VAL A 28 -6.72 -2.02 12.43
C VAL A 28 -7.84 -2.81 11.74
N ARG A 29 -8.80 -2.15 11.08
CA ARG A 29 -9.87 -2.84 10.34
C ARG A 29 -9.32 -3.67 9.18
N ARG A 30 -8.30 -3.19 8.48
CA ARG A 30 -7.63 -3.96 7.41
C ARG A 30 -6.84 -5.15 7.97
N LEU A 31 -6.10 -4.96 9.06
CA LEU A 31 -5.39 -6.04 9.75
C LEU A 31 -6.33 -7.15 10.22
N ARG A 32 -7.51 -6.81 10.76
CA ARG A 32 -8.54 -7.80 11.12
C ARG A 32 -9.02 -8.64 9.93
N ARG A 33 -9.07 -8.07 8.72
CA ARG A 33 -9.39 -8.84 7.51
C ARG A 33 -8.25 -9.79 7.15
N VAL A 34 -7.00 -9.32 7.21
CA VAL A 34 -5.82 -10.18 6.99
C VAL A 34 -5.78 -11.33 7.98
N GLU A 35 -6.08 -11.08 9.25
CA GLU A 35 -6.19 -12.12 10.29
C GLU A 35 -7.22 -13.19 9.90
N GLY A 36 -8.40 -12.78 9.41
CA GLY A 36 -9.41 -13.69 8.89
C GLY A 36 -8.94 -14.52 7.70
N GLN A 37 -8.17 -13.92 6.78
CA GLN A 37 -7.59 -14.64 5.63
C GLN A 37 -6.56 -15.67 6.09
N VAL A 38 -5.67 -15.32 7.02
CA VAL A 38 -4.67 -16.25 7.58
C VAL A 38 -5.35 -17.41 8.29
N ARG A 39 -6.40 -17.14 9.07
CA ARG A 39 -7.20 -18.19 9.72
C ARG A 39 -7.87 -19.11 8.68
N GLY A 40 -8.35 -18.53 7.58
CA GLY A 40 -8.88 -19.30 6.46
C GLY A 40 -7.83 -20.24 5.84
N VAL A 41 -6.61 -19.73 5.62
CA VAL A 41 -5.49 -20.54 5.09
C VAL A 41 -5.14 -21.69 6.05
N GLN A 42 -5.10 -21.44 7.37
CA GLN A 42 -4.88 -22.48 8.38
C GLN A 42 -5.92 -23.60 8.25
N HIS A 43 -7.21 -23.24 8.19
CA HIS A 43 -8.28 -24.21 8.04
C HIS A 43 -8.19 -24.99 6.72
N MET A 44 -7.78 -24.34 5.63
CA MET A 44 -7.58 -25.03 4.35
C MET A 44 -6.46 -26.08 4.42
N LEU A 45 -5.39 -25.81 5.18
CA LEU A 45 -4.33 -26.77 5.42
C LEU A 45 -4.80 -27.95 6.29
N GLU A 46 -5.53 -27.66 7.37
CA GLU A 46 -6.11 -28.68 8.27
C GLU A 46 -7.11 -29.60 7.57
N THR A 47 -7.81 -29.08 6.55
CA THR A 47 -8.79 -29.82 5.74
C THR A 47 -8.23 -30.36 4.44
N GLU A 48 -6.89 -30.36 4.28
CA GLU A 48 -6.17 -30.92 3.12
C GLU A 48 -6.69 -30.41 1.76
N ARG A 49 -7.01 -29.11 1.69
CA ARG A 49 -7.46 -28.46 0.45
C ARG A 49 -6.35 -28.47 -0.60
N ASP A 50 -6.77 -28.32 -1.87
CA ASP A 50 -5.87 -28.25 -3.00
C ASP A 50 -4.78 -27.18 -2.81
N CYS A 51 -3.53 -27.56 -3.12
CA CYS A 51 -2.37 -26.71 -2.93
C CYS A 51 -2.46 -25.39 -3.71
N ARG A 52 -3.05 -25.38 -4.90
CA ARG A 52 -3.23 -24.15 -5.70
C ARG A 52 -4.21 -23.20 -5.02
N ASP A 53 -5.30 -23.72 -4.46
CA ASP A 53 -6.28 -22.92 -3.71
C ASP A 53 -5.62 -22.26 -2.49
N VAL A 54 -4.85 -23.05 -1.72
CA VAL A 54 -4.10 -22.57 -0.54
C VAL A 54 -3.12 -21.46 -0.93
N LEU A 55 -2.31 -21.67 -1.96
CA LEU A 55 -1.33 -20.68 -2.44
C LEU A 55 -2.01 -19.40 -2.96
N THR A 56 -3.18 -19.53 -3.57
CA THR A 56 -3.97 -18.38 -4.03
C THR A 56 -4.45 -17.53 -2.85
N GLN A 57 -5.01 -18.15 -1.81
CA GLN A 57 -5.47 -17.44 -0.62
C GLN A 57 -4.30 -16.85 0.19
N LEU A 58 -3.18 -17.56 0.30
CA LEU A 58 -1.98 -17.07 0.94
C LEU A 58 -1.42 -15.83 0.22
N SER A 59 -1.38 -15.86 -1.12
CA SER A 59 -0.96 -14.72 -1.93
C SER A 59 -1.89 -13.52 -1.76
N ALA A 60 -3.20 -13.75 -1.64
CA ALA A 60 -4.18 -12.71 -1.36
C ALA A 60 -3.98 -12.08 0.03
N ALA A 61 -3.68 -12.90 1.05
CA ALA A 61 -3.37 -12.43 2.39
C ALA A 61 -2.08 -11.57 2.42
N ARG A 62 -1.02 -12.03 1.74
CA ARG A 62 0.23 -11.26 1.59
C ARG A 62 -0.03 -9.90 0.94
N LYS A 63 -0.73 -9.88 -0.20
CA LYS A 63 -1.04 -8.62 -0.90
C LYS A 63 -1.86 -7.65 -0.04
N ALA A 64 -2.80 -8.16 0.76
CA ALA A 64 -3.56 -7.34 1.68
C ALA A 64 -2.70 -6.79 2.83
N LEU A 65 -1.74 -7.56 3.32
CA LEU A 65 -0.77 -7.10 4.32
C LEU A 65 0.16 -6.03 3.75
N ASP A 66 0.69 -6.23 2.54
CA ASP A 66 1.54 -5.26 1.83
C ASP A 66 0.81 -3.91 1.71
N GLN A 67 -0.47 -3.92 1.35
CA GLN A 67 -1.31 -2.72 1.30
C GLN A 67 -1.41 -1.98 2.65
N VAL A 68 -1.51 -2.69 3.76
CA VAL A 68 -1.51 -2.06 5.10
C VAL A 68 -0.17 -1.39 5.37
N GLY A 69 0.93 -2.05 5.04
CA GLY A 69 2.27 -1.49 5.21
C GLY A 69 2.51 -0.25 4.34
N PHE A 70 2.05 -0.25 3.08
CA PHE A 70 2.13 0.93 2.22
C PHE A 70 1.34 2.11 2.79
N LEU A 71 0.13 1.88 3.29
CA LEU A 71 -0.69 2.93 3.91
C LEU A 71 -0.01 3.52 5.16
N LEU A 72 0.61 2.67 5.98
CA LEU A 72 1.34 3.12 7.16
C LEU A 72 2.56 3.97 6.79
N VAL A 73 3.34 3.56 5.79
CA VAL A 73 4.50 4.34 5.33
C VAL A 73 4.05 5.66 4.70
N ALA A 74 2.98 5.66 3.90
CA ALA A 74 2.43 6.87 3.27
C ALA A 74 1.93 7.90 4.30
N ASP A 75 1.30 7.42 5.38
CA ASP A 75 0.85 8.25 6.49
C ASP A 75 2.05 8.95 7.17
N ARG A 76 3.10 8.19 7.51
CA ARG A 76 4.33 8.73 8.11
C ARG A 76 5.10 9.68 7.19
N LEU A 77 5.09 9.42 5.87
CA LEU A 77 5.64 10.33 4.87
C LEU A 77 4.89 11.67 4.86
N THR A 78 3.56 11.63 4.93
CA THR A 78 2.70 12.82 4.96
C THR A 78 2.92 13.62 6.24
N GLU A 79 3.02 12.96 7.39
CA GLU A 79 3.35 13.61 8.66
C GLU A 79 4.73 14.28 8.61
N CYS A 80 5.75 13.61 8.07
CA CYS A 80 7.08 14.18 7.97
C CYS A 80 7.13 15.39 7.02
N ALA A 81 6.43 15.33 5.88
CA ALA A 81 6.37 16.41 4.90
C ALA A 81 5.61 17.65 5.41
N THR A 82 4.66 17.46 6.33
CA THR A 82 3.82 18.54 6.89
C THR A 82 4.32 19.05 8.24
N SER A 83 5.29 18.37 8.86
CA SER A 83 5.91 18.79 10.12
C SER A 83 6.73 20.08 9.96
N SER A 84 6.49 21.06 10.84
CA SER A 84 7.12 22.40 10.82
C SER A 84 8.62 22.41 11.22
N ASP A 85 9.21 21.25 11.52
CA ASP A 85 10.52 21.08 12.14
C ASP A 85 11.69 20.93 11.14
N GLY A 86 11.55 21.45 9.92
CA GLY A 86 12.65 21.51 8.93
C GLY A 86 12.54 20.55 7.74
N GLY A 87 11.38 19.92 7.52
CA GLY A 87 11.13 19.06 6.36
C GLY A 87 11.71 17.65 6.49
N LEU A 88 11.59 16.86 5.40
CA LEU A 88 12.21 15.54 5.28
C LEU A 88 13.73 15.73 5.12
N ASP A 89 14.49 15.50 6.19
CA ASP A 89 15.95 15.36 6.08
C ASP A 89 16.34 14.03 5.42
N ASP A 90 17.58 13.94 4.94
CA ASP A 90 18.08 12.76 4.21
C ASP A 90 18.03 11.48 5.06
N GLU A 91 18.15 11.61 6.38
CA GLU A 91 18.12 10.49 7.34
C GLU A 91 16.69 9.91 7.46
N ARG A 92 15.68 10.76 7.66
CA ARG A 92 14.26 10.38 7.72
C ARG A 92 13.79 9.79 6.39
N LEU A 93 14.25 10.34 5.27
CA LEU A 93 13.96 9.81 3.94
C LEU A 93 14.61 8.43 3.74
N ALA A 94 15.85 8.24 4.20
CA ALA A 94 16.54 6.96 4.14
C ALA A 94 15.86 5.88 5.01
N GLU A 95 15.37 6.24 6.20
CA GLU A 95 14.60 5.36 7.07
C GLU A 95 13.30 4.90 6.38
N LEU A 96 12.52 5.83 5.82
CA LEU A 96 11.27 5.54 5.12
C LEU A 96 11.50 4.68 3.87
N ARG A 97 12.59 4.94 3.13
CA ARG A 97 13.02 4.10 2.00
C ARG A 97 13.35 2.68 2.46
N GLN A 98 14.07 2.53 3.58
CA GLN A 98 14.36 1.21 4.14
C GLN A 98 13.09 0.46 4.57
N MET A 99 12.13 1.17 5.20
CA MET A 99 10.85 0.57 5.57
C MET A 99 10.11 0.04 4.34
N PHE A 100 10.07 0.82 3.25
CA PHE A 100 9.45 0.41 1.99
C PHE A 100 10.09 -0.84 1.36
N LEU A 101 11.43 -0.91 1.34
CA LEU A 101 12.17 -2.04 0.75
C LEU A 101 12.01 -3.36 1.52
N ARG A 102 11.56 -3.33 2.78
CA ARG A 102 11.28 -4.55 3.57
C ARG A 102 9.90 -5.15 3.31
N LEU A 103 9.02 -4.45 2.57
CA LEU A 103 7.65 -4.86 2.26
C LEU A 103 7.50 -5.65 0.96
N THR A 104 8.56 -5.73 0.14
CA THR A 104 8.58 -6.42 -1.17
C THR A 104 9.33 -7.73 -1.09
#